data_AF-A0A7J3DS83-F1
#
_entry.id   AF-A0A7J3DS83-F1
#
_cell.length_a   1.000
_cell.length_b   1.000
_cell.length_c   1.000
_cell.angle_alpha   90.00
_cell.angle_beta   90.00
_cell.angle_gamma   90.00
#
_symmetry.space_group_name_H-M   'P 1'
#
loop_
_entity.id
_entity.type
_entity.pdbx_description
1 polymer ?
#
loop_
_entity_poly.entity_id
_entity_poly.type
_entity_poly.pdbx_seq_one_letter_code
_entity_poly.pdbx_strand_id
1 'polypeptide(L)'
;MPPLSLKKRADVARLILEGRSYDEVFKLSDVSKGSVVNIAKELREGRFKGLEDVANYFDELRELAVKLRKAGLTVKDATKGLEVYFKLQSLGVGLDGLERLIKLARGLESGDYKIEEIVPAAVELLKLEEKLGKKLFDALREAEEETSKLERIKEERTKAEAEFSKIKDELSSKQEALKKLIDTDERLRKLGLDKVSALSEFLDGCVKLGFNAEEAKRIARLGMEKDSLEREVKKLKSERIGLQSDINRLKNELSKITRVKRILFTGGITLPCKFCNSHSVYIKIESIEESMRTGMPLACMCMTCGRWPSYSVWEIAWYLTQFILPAIRKI
;
A
#
# COMPACT_ATOMS: atom_id res chain seq x y z
N MET A 1 49.69 11.53 -94.01
CA MET A 1 49.42 11.82 -92.59
C MET A 1 50.01 10.70 -91.74
N PRO A 2 50.73 11.01 -90.65
CA PRO A 2 51.23 9.98 -89.74
C PRO A 2 50.06 9.22 -89.07
N PRO A 3 50.25 7.93 -88.72
CA PRO A 3 49.22 7.14 -88.05
C PRO A 3 48.84 7.78 -86.71
N LEU A 4 47.54 7.89 -86.44
CA LEU A 4 47.01 8.38 -85.16
C LEU A 4 47.51 7.50 -84.01
N SER A 5 47.90 8.13 -82.90
CA SER A 5 48.27 7.40 -81.70
C SER A 5 47.07 6.59 -81.17
N LEU A 6 47.34 5.44 -80.55
CA LEU A 6 46.31 4.57 -79.97
C LEU A 6 45.41 5.32 -78.97
N LYS A 7 46.00 6.22 -78.18
CA LYS A 7 45.26 7.05 -77.23
C LYS A 7 44.24 7.96 -77.93
N LYS A 8 44.65 8.68 -78.97
CA LYS A 8 43.74 9.55 -79.75
C LYS A 8 42.64 8.74 -80.43
N ARG A 9 42.94 7.54 -80.94
CA ARG A 9 41.92 6.65 -81.53
C ARG A 9 40.89 6.19 -80.49
N ALA A 10 41.35 5.83 -79.29
CA ALA A 10 40.47 5.44 -78.18
C ALA A 10 39.59 6.60 -77.71
N ASP A 11 40.12 7.82 -77.62
CA ASP A 11 39.33 9.02 -77.27
C ASP A 11 38.23 9.31 -78.30
N VAL A 12 38.54 9.19 -79.60
CA VAL A 12 37.55 9.32 -80.68
C VAL A 12 36.49 8.23 -80.60
N ALA A 13 36.88 6.98 -80.37
CA ALA A 13 35.97 5.86 -80.18
C ALA A 13 35.04 6.07 -78.98
N ARG A 14 35.57 6.56 -77.85
CA ARG A 14 34.77 6.91 -76.67
C ARG A 14 33.73 7.97 -77.00
N LEU A 15 34.12 9.09 -77.62
CA LEU A 15 33.20 10.17 -77.98
C LEU A 15 32.10 9.69 -78.94
N ILE A 16 32.41 8.76 -79.85
CA ILE A 16 31.45 8.11 -80.73
C ILE A 16 30.44 7.27 -79.92
N LEU A 17 30.92 6.45 -79.00
CA LEU A 17 30.09 5.59 -78.14
C LEU A 17 29.29 6.39 -77.09
N GLU A 18 29.72 7.62 -76.77
CA GLU A 18 28.93 8.61 -75.99
C GLU A 18 27.77 9.23 -76.80
N GLY A 19 27.55 8.80 -78.05
CA GLY A 19 26.45 9.28 -78.88
C GLY A 19 26.66 10.69 -79.45
N ARG A 20 27.92 11.13 -79.59
CA ARG A 20 28.24 12.41 -80.25
C ARG A 20 28.12 12.28 -81.78
N SER A 21 27.68 13.35 -82.44
CA SER A 21 27.68 13.39 -83.91
C SER A 21 29.11 13.40 -84.43
N TYR A 22 29.35 12.90 -85.65
CA TYR A 22 30.71 12.90 -86.20
C TYR A 22 31.32 14.30 -86.30
N ASP A 23 30.49 15.33 -86.52
CA ASP A 23 30.94 16.72 -86.55
C ASP A 23 31.30 17.25 -85.14
N GLU A 24 30.59 16.82 -84.10
CA GLU A 24 30.96 17.13 -82.71
C GLU A 24 32.26 16.43 -82.32
N VAL A 25 32.41 15.15 -82.66
CA VAL A 25 33.65 14.40 -82.39
C VAL A 25 34.83 15.05 -83.10
N PHE A 26 34.66 15.41 -84.37
CA PHE A 26 35.66 16.14 -85.16
C PHE A 26 36.12 17.42 -84.46
N LYS A 27 35.18 18.24 -83.96
CA LYS A 27 35.49 19.48 -83.23
C LYS A 27 36.20 19.24 -81.89
N LEU A 28 35.95 18.10 -81.24
CA LEU A 28 36.44 17.81 -79.89
C LEU A 28 37.78 17.05 -79.86
N SER A 29 38.18 16.38 -80.94
CA SER A 29 39.29 15.41 -80.91
C SER A 29 40.54 15.80 -81.71
N ASP A 30 40.56 16.96 -82.38
CA ASP A 30 41.69 17.43 -83.19
C ASP A 30 42.19 16.36 -84.18
N VAL A 31 41.26 15.67 -84.81
CA VAL A 31 41.50 14.67 -85.87
C VAL A 31 40.70 15.04 -87.11
N SER A 32 41.11 14.57 -88.28
CA SER A 32 40.34 14.82 -89.51
C SER A 32 38.97 14.12 -89.48
N LYS A 33 37.96 14.71 -90.14
CA LYS A 33 36.62 14.10 -90.26
C LYS A 33 36.68 12.71 -90.91
N GLY A 34 37.57 12.50 -91.89
CA GLY A 34 37.81 11.20 -92.50
C GLY A 34 38.34 10.16 -91.50
N SER A 35 39.19 10.58 -90.55
CA SER A 35 39.67 9.71 -89.48
C SER A 35 38.56 9.30 -88.51
N VAL A 36 37.64 10.21 -88.16
CA VAL A 36 36.45 9.90 -87.33
C VAL A 36 35.58 8.85 -88.01
N VAL A 37 35.30 9.03 -89.31
CA VAL A 37 34.49 8.09 -90.11
C VAL A 37 35.18 6.73 -90.21
N ASN A 38 36.49 6.69 -90.43
CA ASN A 38 37.23 5.44 -90.50
C ASN A 38 37.23 4.70 -89.15
N ILE A 39 37.41 5.40 -88.03
CA ILE A 39 37.33 4.79 -86.68
C ILE A 39 35.91 4.27 -86.39
N ALA A 40 34.87 5.01 -86.76
CA ALA A 40 33.49 4.54 -86.64
C ALA A 40 33.23 3.28 -87.47
N LYS A 41 33.78 3.23 -88.69
CA LYS A 41 33.71 2.04 -89.56
C LYS A 41 34.44 0.85 -88.95
N GLU A 42 35.63 1.06 -88.39
CA GLU A 42 36.40 0.02 -87.69
C GLU A 42 35.67 -0.52 -86.45
N LEU A 43 34.98 0.33 -85.68
CA LEU A 43 34.16 -0.09 -84.55
C LEU A 43 32.96 -0.94 -85.00
N ARG A 44 32.27 -0.50 -86.06
CA ARG A 44 31.12 -1.25 -86.62
C ARG A 44 31.54 -2.61 -87.21
N GLU A 45 32.72 -2.69 -87.82
CA GLU A 45 33.23 -3.91 -88.45
C GLU A 45 34.03 -4.80 -87.48
N GLY A 46 34.13 -4.44 -86.19
CA GLY A 46 34.88 -5.21 -85.18
C GLY A 46 36.39 -5.26 -85.41
N ARG A 47 36.92 -4.32 -86.20
CA ARG A 47 38.36 -4.22 -86.49
C ARG A 47 39.10 -3.29 -85.53
N PHE A 48 38.38 -2.67 -84.59
CA PHE A 48 38.98 -1.84 -83.55
C PHE A 48 39.49 -2.71 -82.40
N LYS A 49 40.82 -2.75 -82.23
CA LYS A 49 41.48 -3.59 -81.22
C LYS A 49 40.97 -3.30 -79.81
N GLY A 50 40.55 -4.34 -79.09
CA GLY A 50 40.05 -4.29 -77.71
C GLY A 50 38.57 -3.94 -77.55
N LEU A 51 37.83 -3.76 -78.66
CA LEU A 51 36.37 -3.55 -78.69
C LEU A 51 35.72 -4.40 -79.79
N GLU A 52 36.30 -5.57 -80.11
CA GLU A 52 35.82 -6.46 -81.17
C GLU A 52 34.37 -6.91 -80.94
N ASP A 53 34.01 -7.19 -79.68
CA ASP A 53 32.67 -7.64 -79.28
C ASP A 53 31.58 -6.55 -79.41
N VAL A 54 31.98 -5.28 -79.47
CA VAL A 54 31.05 -4.14 -79.58
C VAL A 54 30.45 -4.05 -80.98
N ALA A 55 31.08 -4.63 -81.99
CA ALA A 55 30.65 -4.57 -83.38
C ALA A 55 29.18 -4.99 -83.58
N ASN A 56 28.76 -6.04 -82.89
CA ASN A 56 27.42 -6.61 -82.99
C ASN A 56 26.33 -5.72 -82.37
N TYR A 57 26.71 -4.76 -81.51
CA TYR A 57 25.79 -3.90 -80.79
C TYR A 57 26.08 -2.41 -81.04
N PHE A 58 26.96 -2.09 -81.99
CA PHE A 58 27.51 -0.75 -82.13
C PHE A 58 26.42 0.28 -82.43
N ASP A 59 25.53 -0.03 -83.37
CA ASP A 59 24.47 0.89 -83.77
C ASP A 59 23.40 1.03 -82.67
N GLU A 60 23.08 -0.05 -81.94
CA GLU A 60 22.15 -0.04 -80.80
C GLU A 60 22.70 0.74 -79.60
N LEU A 61 23.97 0.51 -79.24
CA LEU A 61 24.65 1.23 -78.15
C LEU A 61 24.79 2.71 -78.47
N ARG A 62 25.09 3.04 -79.72
CA ARG A 62 25.14 4.43 -80.20
C ARG A 62 23.76 5.08 -80.15
N GLU A 63 22.71 4.39 -80.63
CA GLU A 63 21.34 4.90 -80.59
C GLU A 63 20.89 5.15 -79.14
N LEU A 64 21.16 4.20 -78.25
CA LEU A 64 20.88 4.33 -76.82
C LEU A 64 21.63 5.53 -76.21
N ALA A 65 22.93 5.67 -76.48
CA ALA A 65 23.72 6.79 -76.00
C ALA A 65 23.19 8.14 -76.51
N VAL A 66 22.76 8.21 -77.78
CA VAL A 66 22.11 9.40 -78.35
C VAL A 66 20.79 9.70 -77.63
N LYS A 67 19.94 8.69 -77.38
CA LYS A 67 18.67 8.86 -76.66
C LYS A 67 18.90 9.35 -75.23
N LEU A 68 19.83 8.73 -74.50
CA LEU A 68 20.21 9.14 -73.14
C LEU A 68 20.69 10.59 -73.13
N ARG A 69 21.60 10.94 -74.04
CA ARG A 69 22.13 12.31 -74.12
C ARG A 69 21.05 13.34 -74.45
N LYS A 70 20.14 13.05 -75.39
CA LYS A 70 19.01 13.93 -75.72
C LYS A 70 18.07 14.12 -74.53
N ALA A 71 17.91 13.10 -73.70
CA ALA A 71 17.12 13.15 -72.47
C ALA A 71 17.89 13.75 -71.28
N GLY A 72 19.17 14.12 -71.43
CA GLY A 72 20.01 14.61 -70.34
C GLY A 72 20.37 13.54 -69.30
N LEU A 73 20.27 12.25 -69.66
CA LEU A 73 20.50 11.11 -68.78
C LEU A 73 21.90 10.51 -68.97
N THR A 74 22.45 9.93 -67.90
CA THR A 74 23.71 9.19 -67.94
C THR A 74 23.48 7.69 -68.04
N VAL A 75 24.53 6.92 -68.34
CA VAL A 75 24.50 5.44 -68.29
C VAL A 75 24.13 4.93 -66.90
N LYS A 76 24.53 5.65 -65.83
CA LYS A 76 24.16 5.31 -64.45
C LYS A 76 22.67 5.45 -64.23
N ASP A 77 22.04 6.47 -64.82
CA ASP A 77 20.59 6.67 -64.72
C ASP A 77 19.83 5.60 -65.50
N ALA A 78 20.33 5.20 -66.68
CA ALA A 78 19.79 4.07 -67.43
C ALA A 78 19.85 2.77 -66.63
N THR A 79 20.97 2.53 -65.92
CA THR A 79 21.15 1.36 -65.05
C THR A 79 20.14 1.36 -63.91
N LYS A 80 19.94 2.50 -63.23
CA LYS A 80 18.90 2.64 -62.19
C LYS A 80 17.50 2.41 -62.75
N GLY A 81 17.20 2.95 -63.93
CA GLY A 81 15.93 2.75 -64.62
C GLY A 81 15.67 1.28 -64.93
N LEU A 82 16.71 0.53 -65.32
CA LEU A 82 16.63 -0.91 -65.56
C LEU A 82 16.35 -1.68 -64.27
N GLU A 83 16.97 -1.32 -63.15
CA GLU A 83 16.68 -1.92 -61.84
C GLU A 83 15.22 -1.71 -61.43
N VAL A 84 14.71 -0.49 -61.62
CA VAL A 84 13.29 -0.18 -61.37
C VAL A 84 12.39 -1.00 -62.30
N TYR A 85 12.74 -1.10 -63.58
CA TYR A 85 12.00 -1.90 -64.54
C TYR A 85 11.91 -3.38 -64.13
N PHE A 86 13.02 -4.00 -63.69
CA PHE A 86 12.99 -5.38 -63.23
C PHE A 86 12.15 -5.57 -61.96
N LYS A 87 12.19 -4.61 -61.02
CA LYS A 87 11.32 -4.63 -59.83
C LYS A 87 9.84 -4.49 -60.20
N LEU A 88 9.50 -3.67 -61.19
CA LEU A 88 8.14 -3.57 -61.70
C LEU A 88 7.71 -4.88 -62.37
N GLN A 89 8.58 -5.48 -63.19
CA GLN A 89 8.31 -6.74 -63.86
C GLN A 89 8.12 -7.90 -62.86
N SER A 90 8.89 -7.94 -61.77
CA SER A 90 8.69 -8.94 -60.70
C SER A 90 7.35 -8.79 -59.98
N LEU A 91 6.76 -7.59 -60.02
CA LEU A 91 5.40 -7.32 -59.54
C LEU A 91 4.33 -7.61 -60.60
N GLY A 92 4.70 -8.14 -61.78
CA GLY A 92 3.79 -8.38 -62.90
C GLY A 92 3.36 -7.10 -63.63
N VAL A 93 4.05 -5.98 -63.42
CA VAL A 93 3.72 -4.67 -64.00
C VAL A 93 4.67 -4.36 -65.16
N GLY A 94 4.15 -4.36 -66.38
CA GLY A 94 4.86 -3.87 -67.57
C GLY A 94 4.92 -2.34 -67.64
N LEU A 95 5.71 -1.80 -68.57
CA LEU A 95 5.79 -0.35 -68.80
C LEU A 95 4.45 0.26 -69.25
N ASP A 96 3.64 -0.52 -69.96
CA ASP A 96 2.27 -0.21 -70.36
C ASP A 96 1.29 -0.19 -69.17
N GLY A 97 1.58 -0.99 -68.14
CA GLY A 97 0.84 -1.00 -66.88
C GLY A 97 1.20 0.15 -65.94
N LEU A 98 2.39 0.74 -66.09
CA LEU A 98 2.88 1.80 -65.20
C LEU A 98 1.97 3.03 -65.19
N GLU A 99 1.43 3.45 -66.35
CA GLU A 99 0.52 4.59 -66.39
C GLU A 99 -0.78 4.32 -65.63
N ARG A 100 -1.29 3.08 -65.69
CA ARG A 100 -2.47 2.67 -64.91
C ARG A 100 -2.16 2.63 -63.42
N LEU A 101 -0.97 2.17 -63.04
CA LEU A 101 -0.51 2.17 -61.65
C LEU A 101 -0.42 3.60 -61.10
N ILE A 102 0.13 4.54 -61.89
CA ILE A 102 0.19 5.96 -61.52
C ILE A 102 -1.21 6.54 -61.37
N LYS A 103 -2.14 6.23 -62.30
CA LYS A 103 -3.54 6.66 -62.20
C LYS A 103 -4.24 6.09 -60.96
N LEU A 104 -3.99 4.82 -60.63
CA LEU A 104 -4.49 4.20 -59.42
C LEU A 104 -3.96 4.91 -58.18
N ALA A 105 -2.64 5.14 -58.10
CA ALA A 105 -2.01 5.83 -56.98
C ALA A 105 -2.54 7.27 -56.80
N ARG A 106 -2.78 7.99 -57.90
CA ARG A 106 -3.44 9.31 -57.87
C ARG A 106 -4.92 9.22 -57.52
N GLY A 107 -5.62 8.16 -57.90
CA GLY A 107 -7.01 7.94 -57.51
C GLY A 107 -7.20 7.65 -56.02
N LEU A 108 -6.14 7.22 -55.33
CA LEU A 108 -6.11 7.07 -53.87
C LEU A 108 -5.90 8.40 -53.13
N GLU A 109 -5.58 9.48 -53.85
CA GLU A 109 -5.55 10.85 -53.33
C GLU A 109 -6.99 11.27 -53.01
N SER A 110 -7.47 10.93 -51.83
CA SER A 110 -8.68 11.51 -51.25
C SER A 110 -8.30 12.84 -50.59
N GLY A 111 -9.24 13.78 -50.47
CA GLY A 111 -8.96 15.18 -50.10
C GLY A 111 -8.15 15.40 -48.81
N ASP A 112 -8.01 14.39 -47.97
CA ASP A 112 -7.25 14.43 -46.72
C ASP A 112 -5.84 13.82 -46.82
N TYR A 113 -5.49 13.13 -47.91
CA TYR A 113 -4.22 12.41 -48.07
C TYR A 113 -3.52 12.72 -49.38
N LYS A 114 -2.27 13.19 -49.29
CA LYS A 114 -1.43 13.44 -50.47
C LYS A 114 -0.76 12.16 -50.95
N ILE A 115 -0.50 12.04 -52.25
CA ILE A 115 0.16 10.86 -52.83
C ILE A 115 1.55 10.59 -52.21
N GLU A 116 2.26 11.64 -51.79
CA GLU A 116 3.54 11.53 -51.11
C GLU A 116 3.46 10.87 -49.72
N GLU A 117 2.28 10.84 -49.11
CA GLU A 117 2.02 10.25 -47.78
C GLU A 117 1.53 8.80 -47.88
N ILE A 118 0.89 8.44 -49.01
CA ILE A 118 0.34 7.10 -49.23
C ILE A 118 1.43 6.04 -49.27
N VAL A 119 2.54 6.29 -49.97
CA VAL A 119 3.63 5.30 -50.09
C VAL A 119 4.33 5.08 -48.74
N PRO A 120 4.74 6.12 -47.99
CA PRO A 120 5.24 5.95 -46.62
C PRO A 120 4.25 5.22 -45.71
N ALA A 121 2.96 5.57 -45.76
CA ALA A 121 1.93 4.89 -44.97
C ALA A 121 1.85 3.40 -45.31
N ALA A 122 1.83 3.03 -46.60
CA ALA A 122 1.84 1.63 -47.03
C ALA A 122 3.09 0.88 -46.55
N VAL A 123 4.26 1.52 -46.58
CA VAL A 123 5.50 0.95 -46.04
C VAL A 123 5.42 0.76 -44.52
N GLU A 124 4.89 1.73 -43.78
CA GLU A 124 4.68 1.58 -42.34
C GLU A 124 3.66 0.49 -42.01
N LEU A 125 2.59 0.35 -42.80
CA LEU A 125 1.63 -0.74 -42.66
C LEU A 125 2.30 -2.11 -42.87
N LEU A 126 3.15 -2.26 -43.90
CA LEU A 126 3.92 -3.49 -44.10
C LEU A 126 4.86 -3.80 -42.93
N LYS A 127 5.56 -2.78 -42.41
CA LYS A 127 6.39 -2.96 -41.20
C LYS A 127 5.57 -3.37 -39.99
N LEU A 128 4.33 -2.89 -39.85
CA LEU A 128 3.43 -3.29 -38.78
C LEU A 128 2.99 -4.74 -38.94
N GLU A 129 2.67 -5.19 -40.16
CA GLU A 129 2.37 -6.59 -40.45
C GLU A 129 3.54 -7.51 -40.08
N GLU A 130 4.77 -7.12 -40.45
CA GLU A 130 5.99 -7.86 -40.09
C GLU A 130 6.19 -7.94 -38.57
N LYS A 131 5.98 -6.84 -37.85
CA LYS A 131 6.10 -6.81 -36.38
C LYS A 131 5.04 -7.64 -35.68
N LEU A 132 3.80 -7.62 -36.20
CA LEU A 132 2.69 -8.36 -35.63
C LEU A 132 2.73 -9.85 -36.00
N GLY A 133 3.49 -10.21 -37.04
CA GLY A 133 3.54 -11.58 -37.57
C GLY A 133 2.20 -12.05 -38.15
N LYS A 134 1.32 -11.11 -38.49
CA LYS A 134 -0.04 -11.34 -38.98
C LYS A 134 -0.39 -10.29 -40.03
N LYS A 135 -1.34 -10.61 -40.90
CA LYS A 135 -1.89 -9.65 -41.87
C LYS A 135 -2.66 -8.56 -41.14
N LEU A 136 -2.55 -7.31 -41.62
CA LEU A 136 -3.15 -6.13 -40.99
C LEU A 136 -4.66 -6.27 -40.85
N PHE A 137 -5.33 -6.82 -41.86
CA PHE A 137 -6.78 -7.02 -41.83
C PHE A 137 -7.21 -8.00 -40.74
N ASP A 138 -6.46 -9.07 -40.52
CA ASP A 138 -6.72 -10.02 -39.44
C ASP A 138 -6.46 -9.37 -38.08
N ALA A 139 -5.39 -8.58 -37.95
CA ALA A 139 -5.08 -7.83 -36.74
C ALA A 139 -6.15 -6.77 -36.41
N LEU A 140 -6.69 -6.08 -37.43
CA LEU A 140 -7.80 -5.14 -37.28
C LEU A 140 -9.07 -5.84 -36.81
N ARG A 141 -9.43 -6.97 -37.43
CA ARG A 141 -10.59 -7.76 -36.99
C ARG A 141 -10.44 -8.25 -35.55
N GLU A 142 -9.26 -8.75 -35.18
CA GLU A 142 -8.96 -9.13 -33.79
C GLU A 142 -9.11 -7.92 -32.85
N ALA A 143 -8.60 -6.75 -33.24
CA ALA A 143 -8.73 -5.53 -32.43
C ALA A 143 -10.21 -5.10 -32.27
N GLU A 144 -11.02 -5.19 -33.32
CA GLU A 144 -12.46 -4.90 -33.27
C GLU A 144 -13.21 -5.88 -32.37
N GLU A 145 -12.89 -7.18 -32.46
CA GLU A 145 -13.45 -8.22 -31.61
C GLU A 145 -13.08 -7.99 -30.13
N GLU A 146 -11.81 -7.71 -29.85
CA GLU A 146 -11.34 -7.40 -28.49
C GLU A 146 -11.96 -6.11 -27.95
N THR A 147 -12.13 -5.08 -28.80
CA THR A 147 -12.82 -3.84 -28.42
C THR A 147 -14.27 -4.13 -28.03
N SER A 148 -14.96 -4.96 -28.82
CA SER A 148 -16.33 -5.41 -28.52
C SER A 148 -16.43 -6.23 -27.23
N LYS A 149 -15.45 -7.10 -26.96
CA LYS A 149 -15.37 -7.85 -25.68
C LYS A 149 -15.15 -6.90 -24.51
N LEU A 150 -14.28 -5.90 -24.67
CA LEU A 150 -13.94 -4.92 -23.65
C LEU A 150 -15.16 -4.05 -23.29
N GLU A 151 -15.98 -3.68 -24.28
CA GLU A 151 -17.26 -2.99 -24.05
C GLU A 151 -18.23 -3.85 -23.23
N ARG A 152 -18.40 -5.13 -23.57
CA ARG A 152 -19.24 -6.05 -22.79
C ARG A 152 -18.78 -6.18 -21.34
N ILE A 153 -17.47 -6.35 -21.13
CA ILE A 153 -16.88 -6.44 -19.78
C ILE A 153 -17.12 -5.14 -18.99
N LYS A 154 -17.03 -3.97 -19.64
CA LYS A 154 -17.35 -2.69 -19.00
C LYS A 154 -18.82 -2.63 -18.57
N GLU A 155 -19.75 -3.09 -19.39
CA GLU A 155 -21.17 -3.16 -19.04
C GLU A 155 -21.46 -4.15 -17.90
N GLU A 156 -20.83 -5.31 -17.90
CA GLU A 156 -20.94 -6.28 -16.81
C GLU A 156 -20.40 -5.71 -15.49
N ARG A 157 -19.27 -5.01 -15.57
CA ARG A 157 -18.67 -4.34 -14.42
C ARG A 157 -19.59 -3.28 -13.84
N THR A 158 -20.20 -2.43 -14.66
CA THR A 158 -21.12 -1.39 -14.16
C THR A 158 -22.36 -1.98 -13.51
N LYS A 159 -22.90 -3.09 -14.06
CA LYS A 159 -23.99 -3.85 -13.43
C LYS A 159 -23.57 -4.42 -12.08
N ALA A 160 -22.41 -5.07 -12.00
CA ALA A 160 -21.89 -5.64 -10.76
C ALA A 160 -21.60 -4.56 -9.69
N GLU A 161 -21.07 -3.41 -10.08
CA GLU A 161 -20.84 -2.27 -9.17
C GLU A 161 -22.18 -1.71 -8.63
N ALA A 162 -23.21 -1.62 -9.47
CA ALA A 162 -24.54 -1.20 -9.04
C ALA A 162 -25.19 -2.20 -8.06
N GLU A 163 -25.07 -3.51 -8.32
CA GLU A 163 -25.54 -4.56 -7.42
C GLU A 163 -24.78 -4.54 -6.09
N PHE A 164 -23.46 -4.39 -6.13
CA PHE A 164 -22.63 -4.28 -4.93
C PHE A 164 -23.03 -3.06 -4.08
N SER A 165 -23.32 -1.92 -4.70
CA SER A 165 -23.82 -0.74 -3.99
C SER A 165 -25.13 -1.03 -3.26
N LYS A 166 -26.09 -1.69 -3.93
CA LYS A 166 -27.38 -2.07 -3.31
C LYS A 166 -27.17 -3.00 -2.11
N ILE A 167 -26.35 -4.04 -2.26
CA ILE A 167 -26.05 -4.98 -1.17
C ILE A 167 -25.39 -4.26 0.01
N LYS A 168 -24.49 -3.31 -0.27
CA LYS A 168 -23.83 -2.51 0.76
C LYS A 168 -24.82 -1.64 1.55
N ASP A 169 -25.77 -1.01 0.86
CA ASP A 169 -26.82 -0.21 1.49
C ASP A 169 -27.76 -1.08 2.34
N GLU A 170 -28.15 -2.25 1.83
CA GLU A 170 -28.93 -3.25 2.59
C GLU A 170 -28.18 -3.72 3.84
N LEU A 171 -26.88 -4.01 3.73
CA LEU A 171 -26.06 -4.40 4.86
C LEU A 171 -25.98 -3.30 5.91
N SER A 172 -25.83 -2.04 5.49
CA SER A 172 -25.81 -0.88 6.38
C SER A 172 -27.13 -0.73 7.15
N SER A 173 -28.27 -0.85 6.46
CA SER A 173 -29.59 -0.78 7.10
C SER A 173 -29.82 -1.92 8.10
N LYS A 174 -29.39 -3.15 7.77
CA LYS A 174 -29.46 -4.31 8.67
C LYS A 174 -28.54 -4.15 9.89
N GLN A 175 -27.34 -3.61 9.71
CA GLN A 175 -26.43 -3.31 10.83
C GLN A 175 -27.02 -2.26 11.78
N GLU A 176 -27.67 -1.22 11.25
CA GLU A 176 -28.33 -0.22 12.09
C GLU A 176 -29.54 -0.80 12.84
N ALA A 177 -30.35 -1.64 12.17
CA ALA A 177 -31.44 -2.36 12.82
C ALA A 177 -30.92 -3.28 13.94
N LEU A 178 -29.82 -4.00 13.70
CA LEU A 178 -29.20 -4.87 14.71
C LEU A 178 -28.68 -4.05 15.90
N LYS A 179 -28.04 -2.90 15.66
CA LYS A 179 -27.61 -1.99 16.74
C LYS A 179 -28.79 -1.53 17.59
N LYS A 180 -29.91 -1.14 16.96
CA LYS A 180 -31.13 -0.76 17.68
C LYS A 180 -31.68 -1.91 18.54
N LEU A 181 -31.63 -3.15 18.03
CA LEU A 181 -32.03 -4.33 18.80
C LEU A 181 -31.10 -4.59 19.98
N ILE A 182 -29.77 -4.48 19.80
CA ILE A 182 -28.78 -4.62 20.87
C ILE A 182 -29.00 -3.55 21.95
N ASP A 183 -29.15 -2.28 21.55
CA ASP A 183 -29.44 -1.18 22.48
C ASP A 183 -30.73 -1.42 23.27
N THR A 184 -31.75 -1.99 22.60
CA THR A 184 -33.01 -2.36 23.24
C THR A 184 -32.82 -3.50 24.23
N ASP A 185 -32.09 -4.56 23.87
CA ASP A 185 -31.76 -5.67 24.76
C ASP A 185 -30.97 -5.20 25.98
N GLU A 186 -29.96 -4.35 25.80
CA GLU A 186 -29.18 -3.77 26.89
C GLU A 186 -30.04 -2.92 27.83
N ARG A 187 -30.98 -2.13 27.29
CA ARG A 187 -31.93 -1.36 28.10
C ARG A 187 -32.85 -2.27 28.90
N LEU A 188 -33.34 -3.36 28.29
CA LEU A 188 -34.18 -4.34 28.98
C LEU A 188 -33.42 -5.06 30.10
N ARG A 189 -32.17 -5.48 29.86
CA ARG A 189 -31.29 -6.06 30.89
C ARG A 189 -31.01 -5.09 32.04
N LYS A 190 -30.76 -3.81 31.74
CA LYS A 190 -30.57 -2.78 32.78
C LYS A 190 -31.81 -2.58 33.66
N LEU A 191 -33.00 -2.87 33.13
CA LEU A 191 -34.25 -2.84 33.88
C LEU A 191 -34.50 -4.14 34.67
N GLY A 192 -33.58 -5.10 34.67
CA GLY A 192 -33.72 -6.39 35.35
C GLY A 192 -34.74 -7.32 34.70
N LEU A 193 -35.06 -7.07 33.42
CA LEU A 193 -36.01 -7.87 32.63
C LEU A 193 -35.32 -9.07 31.98
N ASP A 194 -34.49 -9.77 32.74
CA ASP A 194 -33.76 -10.96 32.28
C ASP A 194 -34.71 -12.14 31.99
N LYS A 195 -36.00 -11.97 32.33
CA LYS A 195 -37.10 -12.89 32.07
C LYS A 195 -38.30 -12.10 31.55
N VAL A 196 -38.30 -11.76 30.26
CA VAL A 196 -39.47 -11.17 29.59
C VAL A 196 -40.72 -12.07 29.77
N SER A 197 -40.53 -13.39 29.91
CA SER A 197 -41.58 -14.35 30.29
C SER A 197 -42.16 -14.13 31.70
N ALA A 198 -41.33 -13.78 32.68
CA ALA A 198 -41.80 -13.48 34.03
C ALA A 198 -42.54 -12.14 34.08
N LEU A 199 -42.21 -11.18 33.20
CA LEU A 199 -42.92 -9.92 33.11
C LEU A 199 -44.32 -10.08 32.48
N SER A 200 -44.46 -10.93 31.46
CA SER A 200 -45.79 -11.28 30.93
C SER A 200 -46.63 -12.03 31.96
N GLU A 201 -46.04 -12.95 32.73
CA GLU A 201 -46.73 -13.68 33.81
C GLU A 201 -47.14 -12.75 34.97
N PHE A 202 -46.29 -11.79 35.33
CA PHE A 202 -46.59 -10.77 36.35
C PHE A 202 -47.70 -9.82 35.90
N LEU A 203 -47.66 -9.34 34.64
CA LEU A 203 -48.71 -8.49 34.07
C LEU A 203 -50.04 -9.23 33.98
N ASP A 204 -50.04 -10.50 33.55
CA ASP A 204 -51.23 -11.36 33.57
C ASP A 204 -51.76 -11.58 35.00
N GLY A 205 -50.88 -11.71 35.99
CA GLY A 205 -51.24 -11.78 37.41
C GLY A 205 -51.89 -10.50 37.94
N CYS A 206 -51.34 -9.33 37.58
CA CYS A 206 -51.90 -8.02 37.96
C CYS A 206 -53.27 -7.77 37.33
N VAL A 207 -53.46 -8.15 36.06
CA VAL A 207 -54.75 -8.04 35.35
C VAL A 207 -55.80 -8.94 36.00
N LYS A 208 -55.44 -10.18 36.37
CA LYS A 208 -56.34 -11.12 37.09
C LYS A 208 -56.75 -10.64 38.48
N LEU A 209 -55.94 -9.82 39.13
CA LEU A 209 -56.21 -9.24 40.45
C LEU A 209 -56.94 -7.88 40.38
N GLY A 210 -57.33 -7.42 39.19
CA GLY A 210 -58.10 -6.18 38.99
C GLY A 210 -57.26 -4.90 39.07
N PHE A 211 -55.94 -5.00 39.08
CA PHE A 211 -55.07 -3.83 39.02
C PHE A 211 -54.95 -3.31 37.59
N ASN A 212 -55.14 -2.00 37.40
CA ASN A 212 -54.83 -1.36 36.13
C ASN A 212 -53.30 -1.29 35.92
N ALA A 213 -52.86 -1.15 34.67
CA ALA A 213 -51.45 -1.15 34.32
C ALA A 213 -50.61 -0.04 35.00
N GLU A 214 -51.24 1.06 35.44
CA GLU A 214 -50.55 2.14 36.15
C GLU A 214 -50.33 1.81 37.64
N GLU A 215 -51.28 1.13 38.30
CA GLU A 215 -51.10 0.65 39.67
C GLU A 215 -49.97 -0.38 39.75
N ALA A 216 -49.89 -1.29 38.77
CA ALA A 216 -48.81 -2.28 38.69
C ALA A 216 -47.43 -1.63 38.50
N LYS A 217 -47.33 -0.58 37.66
CA LYS A 217 -46.10 0.22 37.52
C LYS A 217 -45.70 0.91 38.82
N ARG A 218 -46.68 1.43 39.57
CA ARG A 218 -46.44 2.10 40.86
C ARG A 218 -45.91 1.10 41.89
N ILE A 219 -46.49 -0.09 41.98
CA ILE A 219 -46.04 -1.16 42.90
C ILE A 219 -44.62 -1.62 42.53
N ALA A 220 -44.32 -1.80 41.24
CA ALA A 220 -42.98 -2.17 40.79
C ALA A 220 -41.93 -1.10 41.18
N ARG A 221 -42.24 0.19 41.00
CA ARG A 221 -41.35 1.29 41.43
C ARG A 221 -41.09 1.27 42.94
N LEU A 222 -42.13 1.10 43.75
CA LEU A 222 -42.00 1.00 45.21
C LEU A 222 -41.17 -0.22 45.63
N GLY A 223 -41.29 -1.34 44.92
CA GLY A 223 -40.45 -2.51 45.13
C GLY A 223 -38.96 -2.23 44.87
N MET A 224 -38.65 -1.58 43.74
CA MET A 224 -37.26 -1.19 43.42
C MET A 224 -36.68 -0.21 44.44
N GLU A 225 -37.48 0.75 44.91
CA GLU A 225 -37.08 1.73 45.92
C GLU A 225 -36.79 1.05 47.27
N LYS A 226 -37.65 0.12 47.69
CA LYS A 226 -37.42 -0.70 48.89
C LYS A 226 -36.11 -1.48 48.81
N ASP A 227 -35.84 -2.16 47.70
CA ASP A 227 -34.62 -2.95 47.53
C ASP A 227 -33.35 -2.08 47.48
N SER A 228 -33.47 -0.86 46.96
CA SER A 228 -32.38 0.13 47.00
C SER A 228 -32.08 0.56 48.44
N LEU A 229 -33.11 0.91 49.20
CA LEU A 229 -32.98 1.31 50.60
C LEU A 229 -32.45 0.17 51.47
N GLU A 230 -32.86 -1.08 51.25
CA GLU A 230 -32.34 -2.23 51.99
C GLU A 230 -30.84 -2.46 51.75
N ARG A 231 -30.36 -2.25 50.52
CA ARG A 231 -28.92 -2.33 50.19
C ARG A 231 -28.14 -1.22 50.89
N GLU A 232 -28.66 0.00 50.92
CA GLU A 232 -28.03 1.11 51.61
C GLU A 232 -27.97 0.89 53.13
N VAL A 233 -29.05 0.38 53.73
CA VAL A 233 -29.08 0.00 55.15
C VAL A 233 -28.03 -1.08 55.46
N LYS A 234 -27.87 -2.09 54.59
CA LYS A 234 -26.82 -3.11 54.77
C LYS A 234 -25.41 -2.50 54.70
N LYS A 235 -25.16 -1.60 53.75
CA LYS A 235 -23.89 -0.89 53.60
C LYS A 235 -23.59 -0.06 54.86
N LEU A 236 -24.52 0.78 55.30
CA LEU A 236 -24.36 1.61 56.50
C LEU A 236 -24.17 0.77 57.77
N LYS A 237 -24.82 -0.40 57.88
CA LYS A 237 -24.57 -1.34 58.99
C LYS A 237 -23.14 -1.87 58.98
N SER A 238 -22.60 -2.22 57.81
CA SER A 238 -21.21 -2.68 57.69
C SER A 238 -20.21 -1.58 58.04
N GLU A 239 -20.44 -0.34 57.59
CA GLU A 239 -19.62 0.83 57.92
C GLU A 239 -19.65 1.13 59.42
N ARG A 240 -20.83 1.05 60.05
CA ARG A 240 -20.98 1.21 61.51
C ARG A 240 -20.14 0.18 62.29
N ILE A 241 -20.15 -1.08 61.85
CA ILE A 241 -19.35 -2.15 62.49
C ILE A 241 -17.85 -1.86 62.33
N GLY A 242 -17.43 -1.42 61.13
CA GLY A 242 -16.04 -1.01 60.86
C GLY A 242 -15.59 0.12 61.79
N LEU A 243 -16.33 1.22 61.83
CA LEU A 243 -16.03 2.37 62.69
C LEU A 243 -16.01 2.00 64.17
N GLN A 244 -16.91 1.11 64.63
CA GLN A 244 -16.91 0.64 66.01
C GLN A 244 -15.62 -0.13 66.36
N SER A 245 -15.10 -0.92 65.41
CA SER A 245 -13.84 -1.63 65.59
C SER A 245 -12.65 -0.68 65.67
N ASP A 246 -12.64 0.38 64.85
CA ASP A 246 -11.60 1.42 64.88
C ASP A 246 -11.62 2.21 66.19
N ILE A 247 -12.80 2.57 66.70
CA ILE A 247 -12.96 3.21 68.01
C ILE A 247 -12.36 2.34 69.11
N ASN A 248 -12.63 1.04 69.10
CA ASN A 248 -12.08 0.11 70.10
C ASN A 248 -10.56 -0.02 69.98
N ARG A 249 -10.02 -0.04 68.75
CA ARG A 249 -8.57 -0.04 68.51
C ARG A 249 -7.92 1.22 69.08
N LEU A 250 -8.45 2.40 68.76
CA LEU A 250 -7.92 3.69 69.24
C LEU A 250 -8.00 3.82 70.77
N LYS A 251 -9.09 3.36 71.40
CA LYS A 251 -9.20 3.32 72.87
C LYS A 251 -8.09 2.47 73.50
N ASN A 252 -7.80 1.32 72.91
CA ASN A 252 -6.71 0.45 73.37
C ASN A 252 -5.35 1.13 73.23
N GLU A 253 -5.08 1.83 72.13
CA GLU A 253 -3.84 2.57 71.94
C GLU A 253 -3.68 3.73 72.91
N LEU A 254 -4.75 4.51 73.12
CA LEU A 254 -4.76 5.62 74.08
C LEU A 254 -4.45 5.14 75.52
N SER A 255 -4.95 3.96 75.89
CA SER A 255 -4.65 3.35 77.19
C SER A 255 -3.16 2.99 77.35
N LYS A 256 -2.51 2.54 76.27
CA LYS A 256 -1.07 2.23 76.25
C LYS A 256 -0.23 3.51 76.40
N ILE A 257 -0.57 4.55 75.63
CA ILE A 257 0.13 5.84 75.69
C ILE A 257 -0.01 6.47 77.08
N THR A 258 -1.20 6.39 77.69
CA THR A 258 -1.44 6.94 79.03
C THR A 258 -0.59 6.24 80.09
N ARG A 259 -0.35 4.93 79.96
CA ARG A 259 0.58 4.18 80.85
C ARG A 259 2.02 4.64 80.68
N VAL A 260 2.50 4.80 79.45
CA VAL A 260 3.87 5.30 79.18
C VAL A 260 4.04 6.72 79.71
N LYS A 261 3.06 7.60 79.46
CA LYS A 261 3.05 8.97 80.01
C LYS A 261 3.21 8.94 81.54
N ARG A 262 2.45 8.07 82.23
CA ARG A 262 2.55 7.96 83.69
C ARG A 262 3.95 7.54 84.16
N ILE A 263 4.59 6.59 83.48
CA ILE A 263 5.96 6.15 83.80
C ILE A 263 6.94 7.33 83.67
N LEU A 264 6.86 8.06 82.56
CA LEU A 264 7.73 9.23 82.30
C LEU A 264 7.52 10.34 83.33
N PHE A 265 6.27 10.62 83.74
CA PHE A 265 5.96 11.70 84.69
C PHE A 265 6.28 11.35 86.14
N THR A 266 6.17 10.08 86.54
CA THR A 266 6.38 9.67 87.94
C THR A 266 7.82 9.26 88.24
N GLY A 267 8.63 8.96 87.21
CA GLY A 267 9.99 8.46 87.39
C GLY A 267 10.01 7.04 87.96
N GLY A 268 8.95 6.27 87.76
CA GLY A 268 8.83 4.92 88.28
C GLY A 268 7.87 4.06 87.48
N ILE A 269 8.04 2.74 87.60
CA ILE A 269 7.15 1.75 87.02
C ILE A 269 6.29 1.11 88.09
N THR A 270 5.14 0.60 87.68
CA THR A 270 4.27 -0.17 88.58
C THR A 270 4.18 -1.60 88.08
N LEU A 271 4.70 -2.55 88.86
CA LEU A 271 4.71 -3.97 88.52
C LEU A 271 3.62 -4.72 89.29
N PRO A 272 2.95 -5.72 88.72
CA PRO A 272 2.00 -6.52 89.49
C PRO A 272 2.73 -7.25 90.63
N CYS A 273 2.18 -7.19 91.84
CA CYS A 273 2.69 -7.90 93.00
C CYS A 273 2.67 -9.42 92.75
N LYS A 274 3.81 -10.09 92.89
CA LYS A 274 3.91 -11.55 92.68
C LYS A 274 3.04 -12.39 93.63
N PHE A 275 2.62 -11.83 94.77
CA PHE A 275 1.84 -12.56 95.76
C PHE A 275 0.33 -12.40 95.58
N CYS A 276 -0.16 -11.18 95.38
CA CYS A 276 -1.61 -10.95 95.26
C CYS A 276 -2.09 -10.76 93.82
N ASN A 277 -1.18 -10.49 92.87
CA ASN A 277 -1.46 -10.24 91.44
C ASN A 277 -2.42 -9.08 91.11
N SER A 278 -3.13 -8.54 92.10
CA SER A 278 -4.16 -7.52 91.93
C SER A 278 -3.62 -6.10 92.08
N HIS A 279 -2.47 -5.92 92.74
CA HIS A 279 -1.96 -4.59 93.12
C HIS A 279 -0.58 -4.33 92.55
N SER A 280 -0.36 -3.10 92.16
CA SER A 280 0.85 -2.67 91.49
C SER A 280 1.87 -2.14 92.51
N VAL A 281 3.05 -2.75 92.58
CA VAL A 281 4.21 -2.32 93.36
C VAL A 281 4.91 -1.21 92.59
N TYR A 282 4.99 -0.02 93.18
CA TYR A 282 5.69 1.11 92.58
C TYR A 282 7.19 0.99 92.83
N ILE A 283 7.95 1.08 91.76
CA ILE A 283 9.40 0.98 91.77
C ILE A 283 9.95 2.21 91.06
N LYS A 284 10.77 3.00 91.75
CA LYS A 284 11.47 4.14 91.16
C LYS A 284 12.51 3.67 90.14
N ILE A 285 12.66 4.40 89.04
CA ILE A 285 13.61 4.06 87.96
C ILE A 285 15.04 4.06 88.49
N GLU A 286 15.40 4.97 89.38
CA GLU A 286 16.74 5.04 89.97
C GLU A 286 17.08 3.76 90.75
N SER A 287 16.09 3.17 91.42
CA SER A 287 16.26 1.90 92.13
C SER A 287 16.49 0.73 91.15
N ILE A 288 15.88 0.79 89.97
CA ILE A 288 16.08 -0.21 88.92
C ILE A 288 17.49 -0.10 88.34
N GLU A 289 17.97 1.12 88.07
CA GLU A 289 19.32 1.34 87.56
C GLU A 289 20.37 0.77 88.54
N GLU A 290 20.19 1.00 89.84
CA GLU A 290 21.08 0.47 90.86
C GLU A 290 21.04 -1.06 90.94
N SER A 291 19.84 -1.65 90.85
CA SER A 291 19.66 -3.10 90.76
C SER A 291 20.31 -3.69 89.50
N MET A 292 20.23 -3.00 88.36
CA MET A 292 20.90 -3.40 87.11
C MET A 292 22.42 -3.38 87.24
N ARG A 293 22.99 -2.36 87.89
CA ARG A 293 24.45 -2.25 88.11
C ARG A 293 24.99 -3.32 89.05
N THR A 294 24.25 -3.60 90.12
CA THR A 294 24.67 -4.54 91.16
C THR A 294 24.32 -5.99 90.83
N GLY A 295 23.41 -6.23 89.88
CA GLY A 295 22.86 -7.55 89.58
C GLY A 295 21.96 -8.11 90.68
N MET A 296 21.68 -7.35 91.74
CA MET A 296 20.85 -7.80 92.86
C MET A 296 19.37 -7.62 92.54
N PRO A 297 18.50 -8.56 92.93
CA PRO A 297 17.08 -8.43 92.68
C PRO A 297 16.47 -7.34 93.55
N LEU A 298 15.50 -6.62 93.01
CA LEU A 298 14.87 -5.51 93.70
C LEU A 298 13.67 -6.00 94.53
N ALA A 299 13.75 -5.87 95.85
CA ALA A 299 12.64 -6.16 96.75
C ALA A 299 11.91 -4.87 97.13
N CYS A 300 10.61 -4.81 96.89
CA CYS A 300 9.78 -3.69 97.29
C CYS A 300 8.54 -4.19 98.00
N MET A 301 8.13 -3.52 99.08
CA MET A 301 6.92 -3.87 99.81
C MET A 301 5.69 -3.57 98.96
N CYS A 302 4.80 -4.55 98.80
CA CYS A 302 3.48 -4.30 98.27
C CYS A 302 2.64 -3.58 99.34
N MET A 303 2.22 -2.35 99.04
CA MET A 303 1.43 -1.54 99.97
C MET A 303 0.09 -2.18 100.38
N THR A 304 -0.43 -3.14 99.60
CA THR A 304 -1.71 -3.78 99.88
C THR A 304 -1.58 -5.05 100.70
N CYS A 305 -0.69 -5.98 100.31
CA CYS A 305 -0.56 -7.27 101.01
C CYS A 305 0.60 -7.30 102.02
N GLY A 306 1.38 -6.23 102.15
CA GLY A 306 2.51 -6.11 103.08
C GLY A 306 3.72 -7.01 102.77
N ARG A 307 3.62 -7.93 101.81
CA ARG A 307 4.71 -8.81 101.40
C ARG A 307 5.71 -8.06 100.52
N TRP A 308 6.95 -8.54 100.49
CA TRP A 308 8.07 -7.96 99.75
C TRP A 308 8.39 -8.80 98.50
N PRO A 309 7.64 -8.66 97.39
CA PRO A 309 8.02 -9.32 96.15
C PRO A 309 9.40 -8.82 95.71
N SER A 310 10.23 -9.81 95.34
CA SER A 310 11.54 -9.59 94.76
C SER A 310 11.43 -9.77 93.24
N TYR A 311 11.92 -8.80 92.48
CA TYR A 311 11.96 -8.81 91.02
C TYR A 311 13.41 -8.85 90.57
N SER A 312 13.75 -9.85 89.77
CA SER A 312 15.04 -9.87 89.10
C SER A 312 15.12 -8.75 88.06
N VAL A 313 16.35 -8.31 87.77
CA VAL A 313 16.62 -7.33 86.71
C VAL A 313 15.98 -7.74 85.38
N TRP A 314 16.01 -9.03 85.03
CA TRP A 314 15.42 -9.55 83.81
C TRP A 314 13.90 -9.47 83.79
N GLU A 315 13.22 -9.72 84.92
CA GLU A 315 11.77 -9.55 85.01
C GLU A 315 11.39 -8.07 84.86
N ILE A 316 12.12 -7.17 85.51
CA ILE A 316 11.91 -5.72 85.39
C ILE A 316 12.11 -5.28 83.94
N ALA A 317 13.20 -5.70 83.30
CA ALA A 317 13.49 -5.43 81.90
C ALA A 317 12.40 -6.00 80.98
N TRP A 318 11.94 -7.23 81.23
CA TRP A 318 10.84 -7.83 80.47
C TRP A 318 9.57 -7.00 80.58
N TYR A 319 9.14 -6.61 81.78
CA TYR A 319 7.98 -5.74 81.96
C TYR A 319 8.17 -4.39 81.26
N LEU A 320 9.32 -3.74 81.41
CA LEU A 320 9.66 -2.49 80.71
C LEU A 320 9.56 -2.66 79.19
N THR A 321 10.08 -3.75 78.63
CA THR A 321 9.99 -4.03 77.20
C THR A 321 8.55 -4.20 76.74
N GLN A 322 7.67 -4.82 77.54
CA GLN A 322 6.24 -4.94 77.23
C GLN A 322 5.50 -3.59 77.20
N PHE A 323 5.96 -2.59 77.96
CA PHE A 323 5.35 -1.25 77.97
C PHE A 323 5.98 -0.30 76.95
N ILE A 324 7.29 -0.38 76.78
CA ILE A 324 8.08 0.60 76.01
C ILE A 324 8.22 0.17 74.55
N LEU A 325 8.51 -1.11 74.24
CA LEU A 325 8.69 -1.54 72.85
C LEU A 325 7.45 -1.31 71.97
N PRO A 326 6.21 -1.54 72.43
CA PRO A 326 5.03 -1.24 71.61
C PRO A 326 4.81 0.25 71.36
N ALA A 327 5.31 1.12 72.24
CA ALA A 327 5.23 2.57 72.09
C ALA A 327 6.32 3.11 71.16
N ILE A 328 7.55 2.56 71.24
CA ILE A 328 8.66 2.96 70.37
C ILE A 328 8.47 2.47 68.93
N ARG A 329 7.92 1.27 68.71
CA ARG A 329 7.70 0.71 67.35
C ARG A 329 6.70 1.49 66.47
N LYS A 330 6.05 2.52 67.00
CA LYS A 330 5.02 3.31 66.29
C LYS A 330 5.37 4.78 66.10
N ILE A 331 6.53 5.24 66.60
CA ILE A 331 7.14 6.52 66.24
C ILE A 331 7.96 6.29 64.98
#